data_AF-A0A7Y2GR09-F1
#
_entry.id   AF-A0A7Y2GR09-F1
#
_cell.length_a   1.000
_cell.length_b   1.000
_cell.length_c   1.000
_cell.angle_alpha   90.00
_cell.angle_beta   90.00
_cell.angle_gamma   90.00
#
_symmetry.space_group_name_H-M   'P 1'
#
loop_
_entity.id
_entity.type
_entity.pdbx_description
1 polymer ?
#
loop_
_entity_poly.entity_id
_entity_poly.type
_entity_poly.pdbx_seq_one_letter_code
_entity_poly.pdbx_strand_id
1 'polypeptide(L)'
;MGDTPPTGRTLEERIAARALTYVLNPPRGLDPVVELATPQELRELFTETTPLGFGDDAGPHDDESLVAAVDLVIKHSVHTSHPRFINQNFAGPDPVSVVGDWLGAALNTTGATFEAAPVFTLMESAVLSKLGRFAGYVDWDSDPVPTLPPGLFCPGGSTATLYALQLARHRIRPDVREVGSTGEPMTLFVSDAGHYAATKSAALLGLGTRAVVKVESDDGGAMIPEALEHAVRKSRDDGEVPFAVIGTSGTTVTSAFDDLSALADIAEANDLWLHVDGCYGGSALFSSAQRPRLDGVERSDSFVWNLHKMMGMTQQCTALLVREPE
;
A
#
# COMPACT_ATOMS: atom_id res chain seq x y z
N MET A 1 -25.51 -46.39 11.73
CA MET A 1 -25.50 -46.25 13.20
C MET A 1 -24.28 -45.41 13.52
N GLY A 2 -24.41 -44.10 13.39
CA GLY A 2 -24.55 -43.16 14.52
C GLY A 2 -23.19 -42.44 14.58
N ASP A 3 -23.07 -41.16 14.24
CA ASP A 3 -23.73 -40.05 14.90
C ASP A 3 -24.29 -39.02 13.92
N THR A 4 -25.53 -38.61 14.20
CA THR A 4 -26.02 -37.28 13.82
C THR A 4 -25.16 -36.26 14.59
N PRO A 5 -24.56 -35.23 13.96
CA PRO A 5 -23.87 -34.19 14.73
C PRO A 5 -24.86 -33.55 15.70
N PRO A 6 -24.40 -33.11 16.90
CA PRO A 6 -25.26 -32.36 17.79
C PRO A 6 -25.80 -31.14 17.04
N THR A 7 -27.04 -30.77 17.32
CA THR A 7 -27.79 -29.69 16.68
C THR A 7 -27.26 -28.28 17.02
N GLY A 8 -25.96 -28.05 16.92
CA GLY A 8 -25.27 -26.78 17.10
C GLY A 8 -24.14 -26.64 16.08
N ARG A 9 -23.93 -25.41 15.58
CA ARG A 9 -22.80 -25.09 14.70
C ARG A 9 -21.47 -25.21 15.46
N THR A 10 -20.40 -25.65 14.82
CA THR A 10 -19.04 -25.66 15.42
C THR A 10 -18.56 -24.24 15.75
N LEU A 11 -17.51 -24.10 16.56
CA LEU A 11 -16.93 -22.78 16.87
C LEU A 11 -16.58 -22.01 15.60
N GLU A 12 -15.91 -22.66 14.64
CA GLU A 12 -15.49 -22.06 13.38
C GLU A 12 -16.69 -21.60 12.56
N GLU A 13 -17.74 -22.43 12.46
CA GLU A 13 -18.99 -22.07 11.78
C GLU A 13 -19.70 -20.88 12.46
N ARG A 14 -19.64 -20.79 13.79
CA ARG A 14 -20.23 -19.69 14.56
C ARG A 14 -19.48 -18.37 14.36
N ILE A 15 -18.15 -18.41 14.29
CA ILE A 15 -17.30 -17.25 14.02
C ILE A 15 -17.46 -16.81 12.56
N ALA A 16 -17.35 -17.75 11.62
CA ALA A 16 -17.51 -17.47 10.20
C ALA A 16 -18.90 -16.90 9.88
N ALA A 17 -19.96 -17.39 10.53
CA ALA A 17 -21.30 -16.84 10.37
C ALA A 17 -21.40 -15.36 10.80
N ARG A 18 -20.71 -14.96 11.87
CA ARG A 18 -20.68 -13.55 12.33
C ARG A 18 -19.92 -12.67 11.36
N ALA A 19 -18.73 -13.12 10.93
CA ALA A 19 -17.94 -12.42 9.93
C ALA A 19 -18.72 -12.25 8.61
N LEU A 20 -19.36 -13.31 8.13
CA LEU A 20 -20.19 -13.27 6.92
C LEU A 20 -21.41 -12.36 7.09
N THR A 21 -22.06 -12.38 8.26
CA THR A 21 -23.17 -11.46 8.55
C THR A 21 -22.70 -10.01 8.50
N TYR A 22 -21.53 -9.70 9.07
CA TYR A 22 -20.95 -8.37 9.03
C TYR A 22 -20.60 -7.92 7.61
N VAL A 23 -20.03 -8.82 6.78
CA VAL A 23 -19.72 -8.53 5.37
C VAL A 23 -20.98 -8.23 4.56
N LEU A 24 -22.05 -9.03 4.75
CA LEU A 24 -23.29 -8.89 3.98
C LEU A 24 -24.20 -7.77 4.50
N ASN A 25 -24.16 -7.50 5.81
CA ASN A 25 -25.02 -6.54 6.49
C ASN A 25 -24.21 -5.70 7.49
N PRO A 26 -23.25 -4.89 7.03
CA PRO A 26 -22.48 -4.02 7.92
C PRO A 26 -23.38 -2.91 8.52
N PRO A 27 -22.97 -2.33 9.66
CA PRO A 27 -23.63 -1.18 10.26
C PRO A 27 -23.83 -0.03 9.25
N ARG A 28 -25.02 0.59 9.29
CA ARG A 28 -25.42 1.63 8.33
C ARG A 28 -26.48 2.58 8.91
N GLY A 29 -26.75 3.67 8.19
CA GLY A 29 -27.84 4.57 8.56
C GLY A 29 -27.59 5.30 9.87
N LEU A 30 -28.33 4.95 10.93
CA LEU A 30 -28.18 5.54 12.26
C LEU A 30 -27.28 4.73 13.19
N ASP A 31 -26.80 3.56 12.75
CA ASP A 31 -25.83 2.78 13.51
C ASP A 31 -24.55 3.63 13.74
N PRO A 32 -23.87 3.46 14.89
CA PRO A 32 -22.63 4.17 15.15
C PRO A 32 -21.53 3.72 14.18
N VAL A 33 -20.64 4.64 13.78
CA VAL A 33 -19.40 4.28 13.04
C VAL A 33 -18.45 3.51 13.96
N VAL A 34 -18.49 3.79 15.25
CA VAL A 34 -17.75 3.09 16.30
C VAL A 34 -18.47 3.29 17.62
N GLU A 35 -18.66 2.22 18.39
CA GLU A 35 -19.01 2.32 19.81
C GLU A 35 -17.72 2.55 20.61
N LEU A 36 -17.27 3.82 20.62
CA LEU A 36 -15.99 4.19 21.21
C LEU A 36 -15.97 3.91 22.71
N ALA A 37 -14.94 3.19 23.13
CA ALA A 37 -14.61 2.94 24.53
C ALA A 37 -13.13 3.27 24.78
N THR A 38 -12.79 3.66 25.99
CA THR A 38 -11.42 3.89 26.42
C THR A 38 -10.63 2.57 26.47
N PRO A 39 -9.29 2.62 26.40
CA PRO A 39 -8.47 1.41 26.55
C PRO A 39 -8.72 0.65 27.86
N GLN A 40 -9.11 1.34 28.95
CA GLN A 40 -9.45 0.70 30.21
C GLN A 40 -10.80 -0.01 30.15
N GLU A 41 -11.84 0.66 29.66
CA GLU A 41 -13.18 0.06 29.51
C GLU A 41 -13.13 -1.18 28.60
N LEU A 42 -12.36 -1.15 27.50
CA LEU A 42 -12.17 -2.32 26.66
C LEU A 42 -11.51 -3.48 27.41
N ARG A 43 -10.47 -3.22 28.21
CA ARG A 43 -9.83 -4.27 29.03
C ARG A 43 -10.80 -4.89 30.04
N GLU A 44 -11.62 -4.07 30.67
CA GLU A 44 -12.66 -4.52 31.61
C GLU A 44 -13.69 -5.41 30.89
N LEU A 45 -14.21 -5.00 29.72
CA LEU A 45 -15.13 -5.80 28.90
C LEU A 45 -14.54 -7.17 28.50
N PHE A 46 -13.27 -7.20 28.09
CA PHE A 46 -12.61 -8.45 27.72
C PHE A 46 -12.31 -9.34 28.94
N THR A 47 -12.20 -8.79 30.15
CA THR A 47 -11.99 -9.60 31.38
C THR A 47 -13.16 -10.55 31.64
N GLU A 48 -14.37 -10.17 31.24
CA GLU A 48 -15.60 -10.97 31.40
C GLU A 48 -15.76 -12.07 30.33
N THR A 49 -14.97 -12.03 29.26
CA THR A 49 -15.06 -12.97 28.12
C THR A 49 -13.73 -13.69 27.90
N THR A 50 -12.77 -13.01 27.28
CA THR A 50 -11.41 -13.50 27.02
C THR A 50 -10.42 -12.41 27.43
N PRO A 51 -9.86 -12.46 28.66
CA PRO A 51 -8.95 -11.44 29.14
C PRO A 51 -7.77 -11.23 28.18
N LEU A 52 -7.47 -9.98 27.83
CA LEU A 52 -6.36 -9.67 26.90
C LEU A 52 -4.97 -9.94 27.52
N GLY A 53 -4.90 -10.10 28.84
CA GLY A 53 -3.69 -10.53 29.53
C GLY A 53 -3.68 -12.05 29.67
N PHE A 54 -2.76 -12.70 28.95
CA PHE A 54 -2.57 -14.15 29.01
C PHE A 54 -1.32 -14.46 29.83
N GLY A 55 -1.48 -15.23 30.92
CA GLY A 55 -0.34 -15.75 31.69
C GLY A 55 0.26 -16.99 31.03
N ASP A 56 1.52 -17.30 31.35
CA ASP A 56 2.24 -18.44 30.78
C ASP A 56 1.53 -19.78 31.05
N ASP A 57 0.81 -19.89 32.18
CA ASP A 57 0.06 -21.07 32.60
C ASP A 57 -1.46 -20.98 32.31
N ALA A 58 -1.90 -20.01 31.49
CA ALA A 58 -3.32 -19.87 31.17
C ALA A 58 -3.82 -21.04 30.31
N GLY A 59 -4.91 -21.68 30.75
CA GLY A 59 -5.61 -22.69 29.96
C GLY A 59 -6.38 -22.09 28.78
N PRO A 60 -6.79 -22.90 27.79
CA PRO A 60 -7.63 -22.42 26.70
C PRO A 60 -9.00 -21.96 27.21
N HIS A 61 -9.53 -20.91 26.59
CA HIS A 61 -10.91 -20.47 26.80
C HIS A 61 -11.90 -21.41 26.12
N ASP A 62 -13.11 -21.52 26.66
CA ASP A 62 -14.19 -22.27 26.05
C ASP A 62 -14.79 -21.54 24.83
N ASP A 63 -15.52 -22.29 24.01
CA ASP A 63 -16.15 -21.80 22.78
C ASP A 63 -17.12 -20.62 23.01
N GLU A 64 -17.83 -20.58 24.14
CA GLU A 64 -18.78 -19.49 24.43
C GLU A 64 -18.05 -18.19 24.75
N SER A 65 -16.97 -18.29 25.52
CA SER A 65 -16.09 -17.16 25.84
C SER A 65 -15.46 -16.56 24.57
N LEU A 66 -14.99 -17.41 23.65
CA LEU A 66 -14.42 -16.98 22.37
C LEU A 66 -15.47 -16.32 21.47
N VAL A 67 -16.67 -16.87 21.42
CA VAL A 67 -17.77 -16.31 20.63
C VAL A 67 -18.23 -14.96 21.18
N ALA A 68 -18.33 -14.82 22.51
CA ALA A 68 -18.63 -13.55 23.16
C ALA A 68 -17.54 -12.50 22.89
N ALA A 69 -16.26 -12.92 22.87
CA ALA A 69 -15.15 -12.05 22.51
C ALA A 69 -15.24 -11.58 21.04
N VAL A 70 -15.64 -12.45 20.09
CA VAL A 70 -15.89 -12.05 18.70
C VAL A 70 -17.00 -11.00 18.60
N ASP A 71 -18.07 -11.16 19.36
CA ASP A 71 -19.17 -10.19 19.40
C ASP A 71 -18.69 -8.82 19.94
N LEU A 72 -17.82 -8.81 20.96
CA LEU A 72 -17.17 -7.59 21.46
C LEU A 72 -16.22 -6.96 20.43
N VAL A 73 -15.41 -7.77 19.74
CA VAL A 73 -14.50 -7.31 18.68
C VAL A 73 -15.31 -6.59 17.59
N ILE A 74 -16.39 -7.19 17.11
CA ILE A 74 -17.24 -6.57 16.08
C ILE A 74 -17.83 -5.27 16.60
N LYS A 75 -18.44 -5.29 17.79
CA LYS A 75 -19.15 -4.14 18.36
C LYS A 75 -18.27 -2.91 18.61
N HIS A 76 -17.07 -3.12 19.14
CA HIS A 76 -16.18 -2.02 19.56
C HIS A 76 -15.10 -1.68 18.52
N SER A 77 -15.03 -2.40 17.40
CA SER A 77 -14.18 -2.02 16.28
C SER A 77 -14.80 -0.87 15.48
N VAL A 78 -13.94 -0.09 14.82
CA VAL A 78 -14.41 0.93 13.88
C VAL A 78 -15.01 0.23 12.65
N HIS A 79 -16.24 0.59 12.31
CA HIS A 79 -16.94 0.10 11.12
C HIS A 79 -16.48 0.88 9.90
N THR A 80 -15.34 0.50 9.34
CA THR A 80 -14.73 1.19 8.20
C THR A 80 -15.59 1.15 6.92
N SER A 81 -16.50 0.19 6.81
CA SER A 81 -17.50 0.09 5.74
C SER A 81 -18.72 0.99 5.93
N HIS A 82 -18.85 1.67 7.07
CA HIS A 82 -19.95 2.59 7.30
C HIS A 82 -19.86 3.79 6.34
N PRO A 83 -20.94 4.19 5.64
CA PRO A 83 -20.90 5.29 4.65
C PRO A 83 -20.49 6.67 5.20
N ARG A 84 -20.50 6.84 6.53
CA ARG A 84 -20.06 8.06 7.24
C ARG A 84 -18.63 7.94 7.80
N PHE A 85 -17.93 6.85 7.52
CA PHE A 85 -16.51 6.73 7.85
C PHE A 85 -15.68 7.50 6.82
N ILE A 86 -15.09 8.61 7.25
CA ILE A 86 -14.27 9.51 6.42
C ILE A 86 -12.92 9.84 7.09
N ASN A 87 -12.43 8.94 7.94
CA ASN A 87 -11.26 9.20 8.79
C ASN A 87 -9.92 8.87 8.11
N GLN A 88 -9.94 8.05 7.05
CA GLN A 88 -8.74 7.51 6.41
C GLN A 88 -8.86 7.58 4.89
N ASN A 89 -7.74 7.42 4.19
CA ASN A 89 -7.68 7.39 2.72
C ASN A 89 -8.13 6.03 2.13
N PHE A 90 -8.99 5.33 2.88
CA PHE A 90 -9.69 4.11 2.51
C PHE A 90 -11.02 4.11 3.27
N ALA A 91 -12.01 3.43 2.72
CA ALA A 91 -13.24 3.05 3.40
C ALA A 91 -13.61 1.66 2.92
N GLY A 92 -14.33 0.91 3.76
CA GLY A 92 -14.85 -0.45 3.56
C GLY A 92 -14.35 -1.24 2.35
N PRO A 93 -13.64 -2.37 2.55
CA PRO A 93 -13.23 -3.18 1.42
C PRO A 93 -14.43 -3.75 0.67
N ASP A 94 -14.24 -4.03 -0.61
CA ASP A 94 -15.19 -4.75 -1.43
C ASP A 94 -15.45 -6.15 -0.82
N PRO A 95 -16.72 -6.57 -0.65
CA PRO A 95 -17.05 -7.86 -0.07
C PRO A 95 -16.40 -9.06 -0.76
N VAL A 96 -16.19 -9.01 -2.08
CA VAL A 96 -15.50 -10.07 -2.83
C VAL A 96 -14.04 -10.14 -2.43
N SER A 97 -13.38 -8.99 -2.24
CA SER A 97 -12.00 -8.94 -1.74
C SER A 97 -11.89 -9.58 -0.35
N VAL A 98 -12.85 -9.33 0.54
CA VAL A 98 -12.86 -9.91 1.90
C VAL A 98 -12.95 -11.43 1.87
N VAL A 99 -13.89 -11.99 1.09
CA VAL A 99 -14.06 -13.45 1.00
C VAL A 99 -12.88 -14.08 0.23
N GLY A 100 -12.28 -13.36 -0.72
CA GLY A 100 -11.04 -13.75 -1.37
C GLY A 100 -9.88 -13.92 -0.38
N ASP A 101 -9.72 -12.97 0.55
CA ASP A 101 -8.71 -13.08 1.62
C ASP A 101 -8.98 -14.25 2.56
N TRP A 102 -10.24 -14.57 2.86
CA TRP A 102 -10.57 -15.76 3.66
C TRP A 102 -10.12 -17.04 2.97
N LEU A 103 -10.28 -17.13 1.64
CA LEU A 103 -9.76 -18.26 0.86
C LEU A 103 -8.22 -18.30 0.88
N GLY A 104 -7.58 -17.14 0.73
CA GLY A 104 -6.13 -17.02 0.86
C GLY A 104 -5.63 -17.52 2.22
N ALA A 105 -6.28 -17.09 3.31
CA ALA A 105 -5.96 -17.52 4.67
C ALA A 105 -6.22 -19.02 4.90
N ALA A 106 -7.29 -19.58 4.32
CA ALA A 106 -7.58 -21.01 4.40
C ALA A 106 -6.55 -21.88 3.67
N LEU A 107 -6.00 -21.39 2.55
CA LEU A 107 -4.96 -22.09 1.79
C LEU A 107 -3.56 -21.92 2.38
N ASN A 108 -3.31 -20.82 3.11
CA ASN A 108 -2.10 -20.55 3.89
C ASN A 108 -0.80 -20.91 3.17
N THR A 109 -0.62 -20.39 1.95
CA THR A 109 0.59 -20.63 1.13
C THR A 109 1.49 -19.39 1.08
N THR A 110 2.66 -19.54 0.45
CA THR A 110 3.66 -18.49 0.25
C THR A 110 3.84 -18.16 -1.23
N GLY A 111 3.94 -16.87 -1.56
CA GLY A 111 4.29 -16.39 -2.91
C GLY A 111 5.77 -16.54 -3.28
N ALA A 112 6.56 -17.28 -2.50
CA ALA A 112 8.01 -17.38 -2.70
C ALA A 112 8.43 -18.13 -3.96
N THR A 113 7.67 -19.14 -4.39
CA THR A 113 7.97 -19.95 -5.58
C THR A 113 6.70 -20.39 -6.31
N PHE A 114 6.84 -20.67 -7.61
CA PHE A 114 5.74 -21.23 -8.39
C PHE A 114 5.26 -22.59 -7.87
N GLU A 115 6.17 -23.44 -7.36
CA GLU A 115 5.80 -24.74 -6.79
C GLU A 115 4.89 -24.60 -5.56
N ALA A 116 5.14 -23.60 -4.71
CA ALA A 116 4.35 -23.36 -3.51
C ALA A 116 2.98 -22.71 -3.80
N ALA A 117 2.92 -21.83 -4.81
CA ALA A 117 1.72 -21.04 -5.08
C ALA A 117 1.42 -20.87 -6.58
N PRO A 118 1.26 -21.95 -7.36
CA PRO A 118 1.23 -21.87 -8.83
C PRO A 118 0.09 -21.01 -9.35
N VAL A 119 -1.08 -21.09 -8.72
CA VAL A 119 -2.25 -20.27 -9.09
C VAL A 119 -2.04 -18.81 -8.73
N PHE A 120 -1.56 -18.51 -7.51
CA PHE A 120 -1.37 -17.13 -7.07
C PHE A 120 -0.23 -16.43 -7.81
N THR A 121 0.84 -17.15 -8.19
CA THR A 121 1.91 -16.60 -9.04
C THR A 121 1.36 -16.16 -10.40
N LEU A 122 0.52 -16.97 -11.06
CA LEU A 122 -0.09 -16.58 -12.33
C LEU A 122 -1.10 -15.44 -12.17
N MET A 123 -1.87 -15.43 -11.08
CA MET A 123 -2.80 -14.32 -10.77
C MET A 123 -2.04 -13.01 -10.52
N GLU A 124 -0.97 -13.03 -9.74
CA GLU A 124 -0.12 -11.86 -9.49
C GLU A 124 0.46 -11.32 -10.80
N SER A 125 1.03 -12.20 -11.64
CA SER A 125 1.54 -11.81 -12.96
C SER A 125 0.46 -11.16 -13.84
N ALA A 126 -0.75 -11.75 -13.86
CA ALA A 126 -1.87 -11.22 -14.63
C ALA A 126 -2.31 -9.83 -14.14
N VAL A 127 -2.41 -9.63 -12.82
CA VAL A 127 -2.83 -8.37 -12.22
C VAL A 127 -1.77 -7.29 -12.44
N LEU A 128 -0.50 -7.58 -12.16
CA LEU A 128 0.61 -6.63 -12.38
C LEU A 128 0.70 -6.22 -13.85
N SER A 129 0.55 -7.16 -14.79
CA SER A 129 0.55 -6.86 -16.22
C SER A 129 -0.64 -5.97 -16.62
N LYS A 130 -1.82 -6.21 -16.04
CA LYS A 130 -2.99 -5.35 -16.26
C LYS A 130 -2.79 -3.93 -15.71
N LEU A 131 -2.21 -3.79 -14.52
CA LEU A 131 -1.89 -2.48 -13.94
C LEU A 131 -0.79 -1.76 -14.73
N GLY A 132 0.24 -2.50 -15.17
CA GLY A 132 1.29 -2.01 -16.07
C GLY A 132 0.74 -1.43 -17.37
N ARG A 133 -0.27 -2.07 -17.97
CA ARG A 133 -0.98 -1.53 -19.15
C ARG A 133 -1.72 -0.23 -18.87
N PHE A 134 -2.31 -0.07 -17.68
CA PHE A 134 -2.94 1.19 -17.30
C PHE A 134 -1.93 2.32 -17.09
N ALA A 135 -0.77 1.98 -16.51
CA ALA A 135 0.35 2.88 -16.30
C ALA A 135 1.15 3.18 -17.58
N GLY A 136 0.94 2.41 -18.66
CA GLY A 136 1.66 2.57 -19.92
C GLY A 136 3.01 1.86 -19.99
N TYR A 137 3.31 0.95 -19.05
CA TYR A 137 4.57 0.18 -19.00
C TYR A 137 4.52 -1.11 -19.79
N VAL A 138 3.32 -1.63 -20.08
CA VAL A 138 3.13 -2.89 -20.78
C VAL A 138 2.16 -2.66 -21.93
N ASP A 139 2.52 -3.14 -23.12
CA ASP A 139 1.65 -3.09 -24.28
C ASP A 139 0.40 -3.98 -24.10
N TRP A 140 -0.71 -3.53 -24.68
CA TRP A 140 -1.97 -4.27 -24.62
C TRP A 140 -1.91 -5.61 -25.39
N ASP A 141 -1.02 -5.70 -26.37
CA ASP A 141 -0.82 -6.88 -27.22
C ASP A 141 0.19 -7.89 -26.65
N SER A 142 0.92 -7.53 -25.58
CA SER A 142 1.88 -8.41 -24.91
C SER A 142 1.18 -9.54 -24.14
N ASP A 143 1.95 -10.58 -23.81
CA ASP A 143 1.48 -11.71 -22.98
C ASP A 143 0.78 -11.18 -21.71
N PRO A 144 -0.50 -11.53 -21.46
CA PRO A 144 -1.19 -11.11 -20.25
C PRO A 144 -0.65 -11.75 -18.96
N VAL A 145 0.12 -12.85 -19.04
CA VAL A 145 0.66 -13.57 -17.88
C VAL A 145 2.13 -13.94 -18.11
N PRO A 146 3.02 -12.92 -18.25
CA PRO A 146 4.42 -13.16 -18.51
C PRO A 146 5.11 -13.83 -17.32
N THR A 147 6.23 -14.52 -17.58
CA THR A 147 7.08 -15.09 -16.53
C THR A 147 7.69 -13.99 -15.64
N LEU A 148 8.02 -12.84 -16.22
CA LEU A 148 8.52 -11.67 -15.52
C LEU A 148 7.48 -10.54 -15.65
N PRO A 149 6.60 -10.34 -14.65
CA PRO A 149 5.65 -9.23 -14.66
C PRO A 149 6.35 -7.88 -14.38
N PRO A 150 5.71 -6.74 -14.68
CA PRO A 150 6.30 -5.41 -14.57
C PRO A 150 6.33 -4.91 -13.11
N GLY A 151 6.74 -5.73 -12.15
CA GLY A 151 6.78 -5.35 -10.74
C GLY A 151 6.44 -6.47 -9.75
N LEU A 152 5.98 -6.09 -8.56
CA LEU A 152 5.60 -6.99 -7.47
C LEU A 152 4.57 -6.36 -6.53
N PHE A 153 3.87 -7.19 -5.74
CA PHE A 153 3.12 -6.67 -4.59
C PHE A 153 4.03 -6.44 -3.39
N CYS A 154 3.71 -5.42 -2.60
CA CYS A 154 4.46 -5.01 -1.42
C CYS A 154 3.54 -4.89 -0.19
N PRO A 155 4.06 -5.08 1.04
CA PRO A 155 3.32 -4.85 2.29
C PRO A 155 3.18 -3.35 2.57
N GLY A 156 2.44 -2.66 1.70
CA GLY A 156 2.12 -1.24 1.78
C GLY A 156 3.03 -0.32 0.97
N GLY A 157 2.49 0.87 0.66
CA GLY A 157 3.14 1.88 -0.18
C GLY A 157 4.50 2.36 0.33
N SER A 158 4.70 2.42 1.65
CA SER A 158 6.00 2.83 2.21
C SER A 158 7.12 1.85 1.86
N THR A 159 6.83 0.55 1.84
CA THR A 159 7.80 -0.50 1.46
C THR A 159 8.05 -0.48 -0.05
N ALA A 160 7.02 -0.24 -0.85
CA ALA A 160 7.17 -0.06 -2.30
C ALA A 160 8.04 1.17 -2.64
N THR A 161 7.86 2.30 -1.96
CA THR A 161 8.76 3.47 -2.12
C THR A 161 10.19 3.15 -1.69
N LEU A 162 10.38 2.36 -0.62
CA LEU A 162 11.71 1.88 -0.22
C LEU A 162 12.37 1.05 -1.34
N TYR A 163 11.63 0.12 -1.95
CA TYR A 163 12.14 -0.69 -3.07
C TYR A 163 12.43 0.17 -4.30
N ALA A 164 11.55 1.10 -4.65
CA ALA A 164 11.78 2.04 -5.76
C ALA A 164 13.08 2.85 -5.57
N LEU A 165 13.31 3.40 -4.38
CA LEU A 165 14.54 4.14 -4.08
C LEU A 165 15.78 3.24 -4.00
N GLN A 166 15.61 1.98 -3.59
CA GLN A 166 16.68 0.99 -3.64
C GLN A 166 17.09 0.71 -5.10
N LEU A 167 16.13 0.55 -6.01
CA LEU A 167 16.36 0.35 -7.44
C LEU A 167 17.02 1.58 -8.07
N ALA A 168 16.50 2.78 -7.76
CA ALA A 168 17.08 4.04 -8.20
C ALA A 168 18.55 4.18 -7.78
N ARG A 169 18.89 3.82 -6.54
CA ARG A 169 20.29 3.80 -6.09
C ARG A 169 21.09 2.72 -6.81
N HIS A 170 20.53 1.53 -6.99
CA HIS A 170 21.22 0.43 -7.67
C HIS A 170 21.58 0.79 -9.12
N ARG A 171 20.73 1.53 -9.83
CA ARG A 171 20.99 2.02 -11.20
C ARG A 171 22.30 2.80 -11.29
N ILE A 172 22.58 3.69 -10.32
CA ILE A 172 23.78 4.54 -10.36
C ILE A 172 24.95 3.99 -9.54
N ARG A 173 24.68 3.08 -8.59
CA ARG A 173 25.67 2.46 -7.68
C ARG A 173 25.39 0.96 -7.52
N PRO A 174 25.58 0.14 -8.56
CA PRO A 174 25.27 -1.29 -8.51
C PRO A 174 26.16 -2.05 -7.52
N ASP A 175 27.39 -1.58 -7.31
CA ASP A 175 28.39 -2.11 -6.39
C ASP A 175 27.96 -2.05 -4.92
N VAL A 176 27.05 -1.15 -4.56
CA VAL A 176 26.57 -0.95 -3.16
C VAL A 176 26.03 -2.23 -2.53
N ARG A 177 25.54 -3.18 -3.35
CA ARG A 177 25.06 -4.49 -2.89
C ARG A 177 26.18 -5.34 -2.28
N GLU A 178 27.41 -5.18 -2.77
CA GLU A 178 28.58 -5.94 -2.34
C GLU A 178 29.45 -5.15 -1.36
N VAL A 179 29.71 -3.87 -1.65
CA VAL A 179 30.66 -3.04 -0.88
C VAL A 179 29.99 -2.20 0.22
N GLY A 180 28.66 -2.13 0.24
CA GLY A 180 27.90 -1.26 1.15
C GLY A 180 27.97 0.22 0.76
N SER A 181 27.35 1.09 1.57
CA SER A 181 27.34 2.54 1.32
C SER A 181 28.72 3.14 1.60
N THR A 182 29.24 3.93 0.65
CA THR A 182 30.55 4.57 0.75
C THR A 182 30.52 5.97 1.38
N GLY A 183 29.34 6.43 1.84
CA GLY A 183 29.16 7.76 2.43
C GLY A 183 29.09 8.90 1.40
N GLU A 184 28.87 8.57 0.12
CA GLU A 184 28.62 9.56 -0.93
C GLU A 184 27.36 10.38 -0.60
N PRO A 185 27.41 11.73 -0.71
CA PRO A 185 26.29 12.59 -0.37
C PRO A 185 25.23 12.55 -1.48
N MET A 186 24.46 11.48 -1.53
CA MET A 186 23.37 11.30 -2.49
C MET A 186 22.12 12.08 -2.07
N THR A 187 21.36 12.59 -3.03
CA THR A 187 20.11 13.33 -2.77
C THR A 187 18.93 12.83 -3.59
N LEU A 188 17.75 12.87 -2.97
CA LEU A 188 16.47 12.64 -3.61
C LEU A 188 15.49 13.78 -3.32
N PHE A 189 14.63 14.06 -4.27
CA PHE A 189 13.70 15.18 -4.23
C PHE A 189 12.27 14.68 -4.07
N VAL A 190 11.50 15.35 -3.23
CA VAL A 190 10.07 15.07 -3.03
C VAL A 190 9.38 16.37 -2.60
N SER A 191 8.10 16.51 -2.93
CA SER A 191 7.30 17.65 -2.48
C SER A 191 7.35 17.76 -0.95
N ASP A 192 7.30 18.99 -0.44
CA ASP A 192 7.09 19.27 0.98
C ASP A 192 5.74 18.71 1.49
N ALA A 193 4.74 18.59 0.61
CA ALA A 193 3.47 17.90 0.82
C ALA A 193 3.53 16.38 0.55
N GLY A 194 4.66 15.88 0.04
CA GLY A 194 4.86 14.47 -0.28
C GLY A 194 4.96 13.57 0.96
N HIS A 195 4.62 12.29 0.78
CA HIS A 195 4.48 11.34 1.89
C HIS A 195 5.80 11.14 2.67
N TYR A 196 5.70 10.99 4.00
CA TYR A 196 6.86 10.82 4.88
C TYR A 196 7.67 9.53 4.62
N ALA A 197 7.17 8.62 3.78
CA ALA A 197 7.88 7.41 3.37
C ALA A 197 9.24 7.72 2.73
N ALA A 198 9.36 8.81 1.97
CA ALA A 198 10.64 9.23 1.38
C ALA A 198 11.74 9.40 2.45
N THR A 199 11.43 10.13 3.52
CA THR A 199 12.36 10.36 4.65
C THR A 199 12.67 9.07 5.41
N LYS A 200 11.66 8.21 5.64
CA LYS A 200 11.86 6.91 6.29
C LYS A 200 12.75 5.99 5.44
N SER A 201 12.50 5.93 4.14
CA SER A 201 13.26 5.11 3.19
C SER A 201 14.71 5.58 3.08
N ALA A 202 14.95 6.89 3.00
CA ALA A 202 16.31 7.44 3.00
C ALA A 202 17.10 7.05 4.27
N ALA A 203 16.45 7.10 5.44
CA ALA A 203 17.07 6.66 6.69
C ALA A 203 17.39 5.15 6.68
N LEU A 204 16.44 4.31 6.24
CA LEU A 204 16.61 2.85 6.18
C LEU A 204 17.66 2.41 5.16
N LEU A 205 17.78 3.13 4.04
CA LEU A 205 18.81 2.88 3.03
C LEU A 205 20.21 3.35 3.47
N GLY A 206 20.32 4.06 4.61
CA GLY A 206 21.59 4.59 5.09
C GLY A 206 22.06 5.85 4.36
N LEU A 207 21.16 6.55 3.66
CA LEU A 207 21.43 7.87 3.04
C LEU A 207 21.34 9.00 4.08
N GLY A 208 20.54 8.79 5.13
CA GLY A 208 20.23 9.78 6.14
C GLY A 208 19.08 10.70 5.72
N THR A 209 18.37 11.28 6.69
CA THR A 209 17.19 12.11 6.42
C THR A 209 17.52 13.42 5.70
N ARG A 210 18.76 13.90 5.82
CA ARG A 210 19.26 15.10 5.11
C ARG A 210 19.43 14.88 3.60
N ALA A 211 19.47 13.63 3.13
CA ALA A 211 19.46 13.31 1.71
C ALA A 211 18.12 13.61 1.03
N VAL A 212 17.06 13.84 1.81
CA VAL A 212 15.72 14.15 1.26
C VAL A 212 15.54 15.66 1.19
N VAL A 213 15.61 16.20 -0.03
CA VAL A 213 15.35 17.60 -0.31
C VAL A 213 13.84 17.78 -0.50
N LYS A 214 13.23 18.58 0.37
CA LYS A 214 11.83 18.98 0.25
C LYS A 214 11.71 20.12 -0.75
N VAL A 215 11.01 19.86 -1.85
CA VAL A 215 10.74 20.83 -2.92
C VAL A 215 9.44 21.55 -2.62
N GLU A 216 9.43 22.86 -2.85
CA GLU A 216 8.26 23.71 -2.65
C GLU A 216 7.06 23.24 -3.48
N SER A 217 5.88 23.28 -2.88
CA SER A 217 4.60 23.04 -3.56
C SER A 217 3.77 24.32 -3.68
N ASP A 218 2.82 24.30 -4.63
CA ASP A 218 1.84 25.37 -4.80
C ASP A 218 0.79 25.38 -3.69
N ASP A 219 -0.13 26.35 -3.73
CA ASP A 219 -1.23 26.47 -2.76
C ASP A 219 -2.16 25.23 -2.72
N GLY A 220 -2.15 24.40 -3.77
CA GLY A 220 -2.87 23.14 -3.85
C GLY A 220 -2.11 21.97 -3.23
N GLY A 221 -0.79 22.09 -3.04
CA GLY A 221 0.12 21.07 -2.57
C GLY A 221 0.78 20.25 -3.69
N ALA A 222 0.71 20.69 -4.94
CA ALA A 222 1.43 20.08 -6.06
C ALA A 222 2.84 20.67 -6.16
N MET A 223 3.85 19.83 -6.39
CA MET A 223 5.25 20.23 -6.55
C MET A 223 5.40 21.26 -7.67
N ILE A 224 6.15 22.33 -7.42
CA ILE A 224 6.49 23.33 -8.43
C ILE A 224 7.71 22.85 -9.25
N PRO A 225 7.58 22.59 -10.57
CA PRO A 225 8.69 22.07 -11.38
C PRO A 225 9.93 22.98 -11.39
N GLU A 226 9.76 24.30 -11.42
CA GLU A 226 10.87 25.26 -11.39
C GLU A 226 11.66 25.19 -10.07
N ALA A 227 10.96 24.93 -8.96
CA ALA A 227 11.59 24.74 -7.65
C ALA A 227 12.39 23.43 -7.61
N LEU A 228 11.90 22.36 -8.24
CA LEU A 228 12.66 21.11 -8.41
C LEU A 228 13.94 21.36 -9.22
N GLU A 229 13.83 22.03 -10.36
CA GLU A 229 15.00 22.31 -11.21
C GLU A 229 16.07 23.12 -10.46
N HIS A 230 15.65 24.12 -9.67
CA HIS A 230 16.54 24.86 -8.78
C HIS A 230 17.20 23.96 -7.73
N ALA A 231 16.43 23.09 -7.07
CA ALA A 231 16.93 22.17 -6.05
C ALA A 231 17.95 21.18 -6.60
N VAL A 232 17.70 20.63 -7.81
CA VAL A 232 18.62 19.72 -8.49
C VAL A 232 19.95 20.41 -8.82
N ARG A 233 19.90 21.63 -9.40
CA ARG A 233 21.11 22.41 -9.69
C ARG A 233 21.91 22.70 -8.43
N LYS A 234 21.24 23.17 -7.38
CA LYS A 234 21.89 23.46 -6.10
C LYS A 234 22.58 22.23 -5.50
N SER A 235 21.92 21.08 -5.54
CA SER A 235 22.49 19.83 -5.03
C SER A 235 23.79 19.47 -5.76
N ARG A 236 23.81 19.60 -7.10
CA ARG A 236 25.03 19.40 -7.89
C ARG A 236 26.12 20.43 -7.56
N ASP A 237 25.75 21.70 -7.40
CA ASP A 237 26.69 22.78 -7.05
C ASP A 237 27.33 22.56 -5.66
N ASP A 238 26.61 21.93 -4.74
CA ASP A 238 27.09 21.54 -3.41
C ASP A 238 27.95 20.25 -3.42
N GLY A 239 28.16 19.64 -4.60
CA GLY A 239 28.94 18.40 -4.76
C GLY A 239 28.19 17.13 -4.36
N GLU A 240 26.87 17.21 -4.26
CA GLU A 240 25.99 16.07 -3.98
C GLU A 240 25.65 15.30 -5.26
N VAL A 241 25.15 14.07 -5.11
CA VAL A 241 24.76 13.20 -6.21
C VAL A 241 23.24 13.04 -6.24
N PRO A 242 22.52 13.91 -6.97
CA PRO A 242 21.09 13.73 -7.15
C PRO A 242 20.82 12.48 -7.97
N PHE A 243 19.91 11.63 -7.50
CA PHE A 243 19.64 10.34 -8.15
C PHE A 243 18.17 10.00 -8.35
N ALA A 244 17.25 10.64 -7.63
CA ALA A 244 15.83 10.35 -7.73
C ALA A 244 14.94 11.55 -7.44
N VAL A 245 13.79 11.60 -8.09
CA VAL A 245 12.66 12.47 -7.75
C VAL A 245 11.41 11.62 -7.53
N ILE A 246 10.62 11.98 -6.53
CA ILE A 246 9.33 11.38 -6.25
C ILE A 246 8.23 12.37 -6.63
N GLY A 247 7.54 12.10 -7.74
CA GLY A 247 6.30 12.78 -8.11
C GLY A 247 5.11 12.14 -7.40
N THR A 248 4.18 12.94 -6.88
CA THR A 248 3.03 12.46 -6.10
C THR A 248 1.74 12.64 -6.91
N SER A 249 1.03 11.52 -7.15
CA SER A 249 -0.31 11.51 -7.72
C SER A 249 -1.33 11.27 -6.61
N GLY A 250 -1.86 12.37 -6.07
CA GLY A 250 -2.78 12.37 -4.93
C GLY A 250 -2.05 12.42 -3.59
N THR A 251 -1.65 13.61 -3.15
CA THR A 251 -1.08 13.82 -1.81
C THR A 251 -2.06 13.43 -0.70
N THR A 252 -1.53 13.02 0.45
CA THR A 252 -2.36 12.45 1.54
C THR A 252 -3.42 13.41 2.06
N VAL A 253 -3.10 14.71 2.15
CA VAL A 253 -3.94 15.71 2.83
C VAL A 253 -4.84 16.46 1.83
N THR A 254 -4.26 17.02 0.77
CA THR A 254 -4.99 17.87 -0.19
C THR A 254 -5.41 17.12 -1.45
N SER A 255 -4.95 15.87 -1.64
CA SER A 255 -5.18 15.09 -2.87
C SER A 255 -4.65 15.79 -4.12
N ALA A 256 -3.55 16.55 -3.99
CA ALA A 256 -2.88 17.23 -5.09
C ALA A 256 -2.19 16.25 -6.03
N PHE A 257 -2.03 16.64 -7.30
CA PHE A 257 -1.33 15.87 -8.33
C PHE A 257 -0.19 16.73 -8.84
N ASP A 258 1.04 16.24 -8.73
CA ASP A 258 2.21 16.87 -9.34
C ASP A 258 2.12 16.78 -10.87
N ASP A 259 2.68 17.76 -11.58
CA ASP A 259 2.80 17.74 -13.05
C ASP A 259 3.85 16.71 -13.49
N LEU A 260 3.45 15.44 -13.61
CA LEU A 260 4.35 14.33 -13.91
C LEU A 260 5.07 14.50 -15.26
N SER A 261 4.47 15.18 -16.22
CA SER A 261 5.10 15.43 -17.52
C SER A 261 6.27 16.41 -17.39
N ALA A 262 6.08 17.51 -16.65
CA ALA A 262 7.17 18.43 -16.34
C ALA A 262 8.24 17.79 -15.45
N LEU A 263 7.85 16.96 -14.48
CA LEU A 263 8.81 16.23 -13.64
C LEU A 263 9.63 15.22 -14.45
N ALA A 264 9.02 14.56 -15.43
CA ALA A 264 9.70 13.63 -16.34
C ALA A 264 10.73 14.35 -17.22
N ASP A 265 10.39 15.52 -17.78
CA ASP A 265 11.34 16.35 -18.54
C ASP A 265 12.57 16.71 -17.70
N ILE A 266 12.36 17.12 -16.44
CA ILE A 266 13.46 17.46 -15.52
C ILE A 266 14.28 16.22 -15.16
N ALA A 267 13.63 15.10 -14.88
CA ALA A 267 14.29 13.85 -14.51
C ALA A 267 15.19 13.34 -15.65
N GLU A 268 14.67 13.30 -16.88
CA GLU A 268 15.41 12.89 -18.07
C GLU A 268 16.60 13.82 -18.35
N ALA A 269 16.41 15.15 -18.27
CA ALA A 269 17.47 16.13 -18.48
C ALA A 269 18.61 16.04 -17.45
N ASN A 270 18.32 15.49 -16.27
CA ASN A 270 19.27 15.42 -15.14
C ASN A 270 19.69 13.99 -14.78
N ASP A 271 19.33 12.98 -15.58
CA ASP A 271 19.56 11.55 -15.32
C ASP A 271 19.10 11.12 -13.91
N LEU A 272 17.90 11.52 -13.53
CA LEU A 272 17.27 11.14 -12.27
C LEU A 272 16.27 10.01 -12.50
N TRP A 273 16.17 9.11 -11.52
CA TRP A 273 15.06 8.17 -11.45
C TRP A 273 13.76 8.90 -11.07
N LEU A 274 12.73 8.84 -11.92
CA LEU A 274 11.39 9.31 -11.59
C LEU A 274 10.59 8.16 -10.98
N HIS A 275 10.31 8.26 -9.68
CA HIS A 275 9.33 7.41 -9.00
C HIS A 275 8.01 8.16 -8.84
N VAL A 276 6.89 7.54 -9.18
CA VAL A 276 5.56 8.13 -8.94
C VAL A 276 4.91 7.45 -7.74
N ASP A 277 4.63 8.24 -6.70
CA ASP A 277 3.75 7.86 -5.58
C ASP A 277 2.28 8.07 -5.97
N GLY A 278 1.67 7.03 -6.53
CA GLY A 278 0.24 6.97 -6.79
C GLY A 278 -0.55 6.20 -5.74
N CYS A 279 -0.05 6.09 -4.50
CA CYS A 279 -0.73 5.29 -3.49
C CYS A 279 -2.20 5.66 -3.36
N TYR A 280 -2.53 6.96 -3.40
CA TYR A 280 -3.92 7.42 -3.31
C TYR A 280 -4.53 7.69 -4.70
N GLY A 281 -3.90 8.53 -5.52
CA GLY A 281 -4.46 9.00 -6.78
C GLY A 281 -4.27 8.06 -7.98
N GLY A 282 -3.45 7.00 -7.87
CA GLY A 282 -3.18 6.06 -8.98
C GLY A 282 -4.44 5.43 -9.57
N SER A 283 -5.48 5.25 -8.74
CA SER A 283 -6.76 4.71 -9.17
C SER A 283 -7.53 5.58 -10.17
N ALA A 284 -7.15 6.84 -10.33
CA ALA A 284 -7.71 7.68 -11.39
C ALA A 284 -7.40 7.15 -12.80
N LEU A 285 -6.39 6.30 -12.98
CA LEU A 285 -6.08 5.64 -14.26
C LEU A 285 -7.23 4.77 -14.82
N PHE A 286 -8.14 4.28 -13.96
CA PHE A 286 -9.32 3.54 -14.36
C PHE A 286 -10.48 4.43 -14.86
N SER A 287 -10.44 5.73 -14.56
CA SER A 287 -11.49 6.68 -14.94
C SER A 287 -11.04 7.50 -16.14
N SER A 288 -11.71 7.38 -17.28
CA SER A 288 -11.38 8.19 -18.48
C SER A 288 -11.43 9.70 -18.22
N ALA A 289 -12.26 10.15 -17.27
CA ALA A 289 -12.38 11.55 -16.89
C ALA A 289 -11.27 12.05 -15.95
N GLN A 290 -10.67 11.15 -15.15
CA GLN A 290 -9.64 11.51 -14.16
C GLN A 290 -8.23 11.08 -14.58
N ARG A 291 -8.10 10.14 -15.52
CA ARG A 291 -6.85 9.65 -16.08
C ARG A 291 -5.88 10.76 -16.51
N PRO A 292 -6.34 11.89 -17.13
CA PRO A 292 -5.42 12.97 -17.51
C PRO A 292 -4.64 13.60 -16.35
N ARG A 293 -5.07 13.42 -15.09
CA ARG A 293 -4.31 13.90 -13.92
C ARG A 293 -2.99 13.16 -13.70
N LEU A 294 -2.77 12.03 -14.38
CA LEU A 294 -1.54 11.26 -14.33
C LEU A 294 -0.79 11.26 -15.68
N ASP A 295 -1.09 12.20 -16.57
CA ASP A 295 -0.37 12.32 -17.84
C ASP A 295 1.13 12.52 -17.58
N GLY A 296 1.97 11.63 -18.11
CA GLY A 296 3.40 11.55 -17.84
C GLY A 296 3.81 10.39 -16.92
N VAL A 297 2.88 9.67 -16.29
CA VAL A 297 3.19 8.47 -15.48
C VAL A 297 3.86 7.37 -16.30
N GLU A 298 3.53 7.26 -17.60
CA GLU A 298 4.14 6.29 -18.51
C GLU A 298 5.64 6.53 -18.74
N ARG A 299 6.12 7.75 -18.43
CA ARG A 299 7.54 8.13 -18.51
C ARG A 299 8.30 7.89 -17.22
N SER A 300 7.65 7.56 -16.11
CA SER A 300 8.35 7.27 -14.86
C SER A 300 9.02 5.89 -14.88
N ASP A 301 10.09 5.73 -14.11
CA ASP A 301 10.84 4.49 -14.01
C ASP A 301 10.15 3.48 -13.09
N SER A 302 9.45 3.98 -12.05
CA SER A 302 8.58 3.15 -11.21
C SER A 302 7.34 3.89 -10.72
N PHE A 303 6.30 3.12 -10.39
CA PHE A 303 5.01 3.62 -9.96
C PHE A 303 4.44 2.75 -8.83
N VAL A 304 4.15 3.35 -7.68
CA VAL A 304 3.48 2.64 -6.57
C VAL A 304 1.98 2.96 -6.57
N TRP A 305 1.17 1.92 -6.35
CA TRP A 305 -0.29 2.00 -6.38
C TRP A 305 -0.91 1.14 -5.27
N ASN A 306 -1.60 1.78 -4.31
CA ASN A 306 -2.37 1.05 -3.30
C ASN A 306 -3.78 0.78 -3.81
N LEU A 307 -4.04 -0.46 -4.18
CA LEU A 307 -5.40 -0.90 -4.55
C LEU A 307 -6.32 -0.92 -3.31
N HIS A 308 -5.74 -1.05 -2.10
CA HIS A 308 -6.47 -1.03 -0.84
C HIS A 308 -6.94 0.35 -0.36
N LYS A 309 -6.73 1.40 -1.17
CA LYS A 309 -7.25 2.75 -0.93
C LYS A 309 -8.47 2.99 -1.81
N MET A 310 -8.30 3.70 -2.93
CA MET A 310 -9.41 4.12 -3.77
C MET A 310 -10.13 2.99 -4.52
N MET A 311 -9.51 1.81 -4.70
CA MET A 311 -10.20 0.66 -5.34
C MET A 311 -10.94 -0.21 -4.33
N GLY A 312 -10.84 0.06 -3.03
CA GLY A 312 -11.54 -0.70 -2.00
C GLY A 312 -11.06 -2.15 -1.88
N MET A 313 -9.82 -2.49 -2.24
CA MET A 313 -9.29 -3.81 -1.90
C MET A 313 -9.02 -3.92 -0.39
N THR A 314 -8.99 -5.14 0.13
CA THR A 314 -8.58 -5.40 1.52
C THR A 314 -7.14 -4.96 1.78
N GLN A 315 -6.88 -4.56 3.02
CA GLN A 315 -5.54 -4.15 3.44
C GLN A 315 -4.73 -5.37 3.87
N GLN A 316 -3.50 -5.58 3.40
CA GLN A 316 -2.74 -4.73 2.46
C GLN A 316 -2.80 -5.26 1.02
N CYS A 317 -2.98 -4.35 0.07
CA CYS A 317 -2.86 -4.62 -1.36
C CYS A 317 -2.20 -3.43 -2.08
N THR A 318 -0.89 -3.53 -2.35
CA THR A 318 -0.08 -2.48 -3.00
C THR A 318 0.78 -3.09 -4.09
N ALA A 319 0.67 -2.57 -5.31
CA ALA A 319 1.59 -2.90 -6.39
C ALA A 319 2.71 -1.86 -6.47
N LEU A 320 3.95 -2.32 -6.61
CA LEU A 320 5.06 -1.54 -7.15
C LEU A 320 5.25 -1.99 -8.59
N LEU A 321 5.06 -1.08 -9.54
CA LEU A 321 5.35 -1.31 -10.95
C LEU A 321 6.71 -0.71 -11.31
N VAL A 322 7.44 -1.38 -12.19
CA VAL A 322 8.72 -0.93 -12.73
C VAL A 322 8.64 -1.00 -14.25
N ARG A 323 9.05 0.07 -14.94
CA ARG A 323 8.95 0.18 -16.40
C ARG A 323 9.86 -0.82 -17.11
N GLU A 324 11.06 -1.01 -16.57
CA GLU A 324 12.09 -1.91 -17.09
C GLU A 324 12.38 -2.98 -16.01
N PRO A 325 11.65 -4.12 -16.03
CA PRO A 325 11.74 -5.13 -14.96
C PRO A 325 12.94 -6.10 -15.07
N GLU A 326 13.70 -6.06 -16.15
CA GLU A 326 14.92 -6.87 -16.37
C GLU A 326 16.14 -6.34 -15.60
#